data_AF-A0A3C1THS6-F1
#
_entry.id   AF-A0A3C1THS6-F1
#
_cell.length_a   1.000
_cell.length_b   1.000
_cell.length_c   1.000
_cell.angle_alpha   90.00
_cell.angle_beta   90.00
_cell.angle_gamma   90.00
#
_symmetry.space_group_name_H-M   'P 1'
#
loop_
_entity.id
_entity.type
_entity.pdbx_description
1 polymer ?
#
loop_
_entity_poly.entity_id
_entity_poly.type
_entity_poly.pdbx_seq_one_letter_code
_entity_poly.pdbx_strand_id
1 'polypeptide(L)'
;MYLTQYEVAVQISGVARPTLQEMALVDYCQKGINFSGLTTNVTISKTSIQRTSAKASTVGIQVLTTNAVNGMLIDNCLISGNTQGMLVTQSTTPVAFDQIIIQNSIISNNFQKGLYFEKLSNALLSNLTMENNGTDPTYEFNNGIDINLKYGTYANITLQNSDITNSGANGAALDPQSAAAIAIKARDDAPLYHTLPAVLSGVILKNNRIAGPQNGIRFGEFGKINASPVGIIVEQNDLSFGFTYKALIHRTQGTVTLNCNWHGSTTPSTIRNGFESAGNGTISLNQVLSSGSDQSTDVGFQPTAGCSSMPLTNAILSGEATICAGASTDIRVAITGGTAPYSLVYGNGNSTFTVNNYSSGQKISVAPTLTTAYTLVSVTDASGATLPSASLNGNALVRVTPITISLINIGQSKSAIKTNDLTAWTSQYISPDAGPTLPLSTESNPTIYYSENPNKTAPRFWTAFVETCALGTDGSLTFDMLTVSETGTVRSYNTHENNAPYFMFANRDGFTELYAQNHPAYGFYQLDDKG
;
A
#
# COMPACT_ATOMS: atom_id res chain seq x y z
N MET A 1 9.42 14.12 48.71
CA MET A 1 10.41 15.19 48.45
C MET A 1 9.83 16.17 47.44
N TYR A 2 9.93 17.48 47.66
CA TYR A 2 9.40 18.53 46.77
C TYR A 2 10.57 19.27 46.11
N LEU A 3 10.68 19.20 44.77
CA LEU A 3 11.78 19.80 44.01
C LEU A 3 11.23 20.82 43.02
N THR A 4 11.64 22.08 43.15
CA THR A 4 11.22 23.19 42.29
C THR A 4 12.39 23.99 41.73
N GLN A 5 12.20 24.57 40.54
CA GLN A 5 13.13 25.50 39.88
C GLN A 5 14.52 24.94 39.49
N TYR A 6 14.80 23.66 39.73
CA TYR A 6 16.00 23.00 39.21
C TYR A 6 15.98 22.90 37.68
N GLU A 7 17.15 22.96 37.05
CA GLU A 7 17.29 22.68 35.61
C GLU A 7 16.80 21.28 35.26
N VAL A 8 17.32 20.28 35.97
CA VAL A 8 16.90 18.89 35.97
C VAL A 8 16.54 18.51 37.40
N ALA A 9 15.30 18.09 37.67
CA ALA A 9 14.90 17.77 39.05
C ALA A 9 15.57 16.46 39.54
N VAL A 10 15.63 15.42 38.71
CA VAL A 10 16.34 14.17 39.02
C VAL A 10 17.19 13.70 37.84
N GLN A 11 18.46 13.39 38.12
CA GLN A 11 19.39 12.75 37.19
C GLN A 11 19.65 11.30 37.63
N ILE A 12 19.47 10.36 36.70
CA ILE A 12 19.75 8.93 36.91
C ILE A 12 20.81 8.51 35.89
N SER A 13 21.96 8.04 36.35
CA SER A 13 23.14 7.85 35.50
C SER A 13 23.75 6.47 35.70
N GLY A 14 23.59 5.58 34.71
CA GLY A 14 24.35 4.33 34.64
C GLY A 14 24.16 3.38 35.82
N VAL A 15 22.93 3.21 36.31
CA VAL A 15 22.65 2.53 37.59
C VAL A 15 21.64 1.38 37.45
N ALA A 16 21.76 0.37 38.30
CA ALA A 16 20.79 -0.71 38.41
C ALA A 16 19.85 -0.50 39.61
N ARG A 17 18.57 -0.77 39.40
CA ARG A 17 17.50 -0.76 40.42
C ARG A 17 17.26 0.58 41.13
N PRO A 18 17.32 1.75 40.46
CA PRO A 18 16.95 2.99 41.11
C PRO A 18 15.44 3.01 41.40
N THR A 19 15.06 3.60 42.53
CA THR A 19 13.66 3.78 42.93
C THR A 19 13.38 5.24 43.20
N LEU A 20 12.35 5.79 42.56
CA LEU A 20 11.72 7.05 42.92
C LEU A 20 10.30 6.75 43.38
N GLN A 21 9.96 7.17 44.59
CA GLN A 21 8.65 6.92 45.16
C GLN A 21 8.16 8.15 45.93
N GLU A 22 6.88 8.49 45.76
CA GLU A 22 6.22 9.54 46.55
C GLU A 22 6.95 10.90 46.46
N MET A 23 7.43 11.22 45.25
CA MET A 23 8.11 12.47 44.94
C MET A 23 7.16 13.47 44.26
N ALA A 24 7.47 14.76 44.40
CA ALA A 24 6.79 15.84 43.72
C ALA A 24 7.85 16.71 43.02
N LEU A 25 8.04 16.46 41.73
CA LEU A 25 8.91 17.20 40.83
C LEU A 25 8.05 18.24 40.12
N VAL A 26 8.13 19.50 40.56
CA VAL A 26 7.19 20.55 40.15
C VAL A 26 7.94 21.75 39.58
N ASP A 27 7.54 22.21 38.40
CA ASP A 27 8.07 23.44 37.77
C ASP A 27 9.61 23.48 37.59
N TYR A 28 10.23 22.34 37.30
CA TYR A 28 11.63 22.26 36.83
C TYR A 28 11.84 23.01 35.51
N CYS A 29 13.01 23.61 35.32
CA CYS A 29 13.29 24.50 34.21
C CYS A 29 13.43 23.79 32.86
N GLN A 30 13.89 22.53 32.84
CA GLN A 30 14.00 21.76 31.61
C GLN A 30 13.44 20.34 31.75
N LYS A 31 13.90 19.56 32.74
CA LYS A 31 13.59 18.12 32.84
C LYS A 31 13.10 17.72 34.23
N GLY A 32 12.07 16.88 34.30
CA GLY A 32 11.66 16.25 35.55
C GLY A 32 12.64 15.15 35.93
N ILE A 33 12.72 14.11 35.11
CA ILE A 33 13.66 13.00 35.27
C ILE A 33 14.47 12.85 34.00
N ASN A 34 15.80 12.82 34.12
CA ASN A 34 16.72 12.60 33.01
C ASN A 34 17.55 11.33 33.23
N PHE A 35 17.59 10.47 32.21
CA PHE A 35 18.41 9.25 32.20
C PHE A 35 19.68 9.43 31.35
N SER A 36 20.80 8.96 31.87
CA SER A 36 22.05 8.83 31.12
C SER A 36 22.73 7.46 31.31
N GLY A 37 23.46 7.00 30.30
CA GLY A 37 24.10 5.68 30.31
C GLY A 37 23.09 4.53 30.25
N LEU A 38 23.54 3.33 30.63
CA LEU A 38 22.68 2.15 30.75
C LEU A 38 22.09 2.06 32.15
N THR A 39 20.77 2.13 32.25
CA THR A 39 20.03 1.97 33.50
C THR A 39 19.14 0.72 33.43
N THR A 40 19.01 -0.03 34.52
CA THR A 40 18.19 -1.25 34.53
C THR A 40 17.26 -1.33 35.73
N ASN A 41 16.12 -2.00 35.57
CA ASN A 41 15.15 -2.31 36.64
C ASN A 41 14.68 -1.08 37.44
N VAL A 42 14.33 -0.01 36.74
CA VAL A 42 13.88 1.26 37.32
C VAL A 42 12.48 1.12 37.91
N THR A 43 12.24 1.69 39.08
CA THR A 43 10.88 1.87 39.63
C THR A 43 10.60 3.35 39.87
N ILE A 44 9.53 3.88 39.29
CA ILE A 44 9.00 5.22 39.53
C ILE A 44 7.54 5.04 39.96
N SER A 45 7.22 5.33 41.21
CA SER A 45 5.87 5.12 41.73
C SER A 45 5.33 6.33 42.48
N LYS A 46 4.02 6.57 42.40
CA LYS A 46 3.33 7.63 43.18
C LYS A 46 4.00 9.00 43.07
N THR A 47 4.58 9.30 41.91
CA THR A 47 5.43 10.47 41.73
C THR A 47 4.74 11.46 40.79
N SER A 48 4.66 12.71 41.22
CA SER A 48 4.19 13.82 40.39
C SER A 48 5.36 14.45 39.64
N ILE A 49 5.25 14.53 38.32
CA ILE A 49 6.25 15.03 37.39
C ILE A 49 5.57 16.08 36.53
N GLN A 50 5.42 17.28 37.08
CA GLN A 50 4.49 18.25 36.51
C GLN A 50 5.05 19.66 36.40
N ARG A 51 4.44 20.43 35.51
CA ARG A 51 4.54 21.87 35.51
C ARG A 51 3.16 22.48 35.72
N THR A 52 3.10 23.46 36.61
CA THR A 52 1.90 24.26 36.84
C THR A 52 1.90 25.52 35.98
N SER A 53 3.08 25.91 35.49
CA SER A 53 3.29 27.06 34.61
C SER A 53 3.81 26.63 33.24
N ALA A 54 3.23 27.17 32.17
CA ALA A 54 3.68 26.87 30.81
C ALA A 54 5.15 27.31 30.61
N LYS A 55 5.98 26.41 30.07
CA LYS A 55 7.36 26.71 29.66
C LYS A 55 7.76 25.83 28.51
N ALA A 56 8.24 26.47 27.44
CA ALA A 56 8.66 25.79 26.22
C ALA A 56 9.83 24.82 26.48
N SER A 57 9.92 23.78 25.64
CA SER A 57 11.00 22.79 25.61
C SER A 57 11.16 21.94 26.89
N THR A 58 10.15 21.94 27.76
CA THR A 58 10.16 21.16 29.00
C THR A 58 9.73 19.72 28.77
N VAL A 59 10.38 18.78 29.46
CA VAL A 59 10.10 17.35 29.33
C VAL A 59 9.93 16.74 30.71
N GLY A 60 8.87 15.94 30.89
CA GLY A 60 8.66 15.20 32.13
C GLY A 60 9.75 14.16 32.38
N ILE A 61 9.82 13.15 31.52
CA ILE A 61 10.84 12.09 31.57
C ILE A 61 11.61 12.03 30.27
N GLN A 62 12.95 12.00 30.34
CA GLN A 62 13.81 12.00 29.16
C GLN A 62 14.80 10.83 29.14
N VAL A 63 14.87 10.15 27.98
CA VAL A 63 15.91 9.17 27.63
C VAL A 63 16.42 9.48 26.23
N LEU A 64 17.62 10.06 26.12
CA LEU A 64 18.18 10.48 24.83
C LEU A 64 18.84 9.34 24.05
N THR A 65 19.26 9.66 22.81
CA THR A 65 19.61 8.75 21.72
C THR A 65 20.51 7.59 22.13
N THR A 66 21.60 7.85 22.85
CA THR A 66 22.60 6.84 23.25
C THR A 66 22.34 6.20 24.61
N ASN A 67 21.31 6.64 25.34
CA ASN A 67 21.01 6.17 26.68
C ASN A 67 20.03 5.01 26.63
N ALA A 68 20.30 3.97 27.42
CA ALA A 68 19.52 2.73 27.42
C ALA A 68 18.80 2.54 28.75
N VAL A 69 17.58 2.02 28.67
CA VAL A 69 16.82 1.55 29.84
C VAL A 69 16.31 0.16 29.54
N ASN A 70 16.62 -0.79 30.41
CA ASN A 70 16.10 -2.15 30.32
C ASN A 70 15.43 -2.55 31.64
N GLY A 71 14.10 -2.66 31.62
CA GLY A 71 13.29 -2.79 32.82
C GLY A 71 12.97 -1.43 33.42
N MET A 72 11.74 -0.98 33.27
CA MET A 72 11.22 0.21 33.94
C MET A 72 9.74 0.04 34.27
N LEU A 73 9.37 0.30 35.52
CA LEU A 73 7.99 0.43 35.97
C LEU A 73 7.71 1.89 36.31
N ILE A 74 6.69 2.47 35.67
CA ILE A 74 6.05 3.73 36.05
C ILE A 74 4.64 3.39 36.53
N ASP A 75 4.34 3.63 37.80
CA ASP A 75 3.09 3.21 38.41
C ASP A 75 2.47 4.33 39.26
N ASN A 76 1.16 4.57 39.15
CA ASN A 76 0.47 5.58 39.96
C ASN A 76 1.09 6.98 39.89
N CYS A 77 1.63 7.38 38.73
CA CYS A 77 2.30 8.66 38.56
C CYS A 77 1.40 9.71 37.90
N LEU A 78 1.77 10.99 38.06
CA LEU A 78 1.20 12.10 37.30
C LEU A 78 2.30 12.71 36.42
N ILE A 79 2.08 12.79 35.11
CA ILE A 79 3.00 13.43 34.15
C ILE A 79 2.23 14.51 33.39
N SER A 80 2.40 15.78 33.76
CA SER A 80 1.49 16.83 33.31
C SER A 80 2.11 18.21 33.05
N GLY A 81 1.53 18.96 32.12
CA GLY A 81 1.86 20.38 31.88
C GLY A 81 3.19 20.65 31.17
N ASN A 82 3.86 19.61 30.67
CA ASN A 82 5.14 19.75 29.97
C ASN A 82 4.94 20.11 28.49
N THR A 83 6.01 20.46 27.79
CA THR A 83 5.98 20.43 26.32
C THR A 83 5.80 18.99 25.83
N GLN A 84 6.55 18.05 26.40
CA GLN A 84 6.37 16.62 26.19
C GLN A 84 6.36 15.88 27.52
N GLY A 85 5.40 14.98 27.75
CA GLY A 85 5.33 14.21 28.99
C GLY A 85 6.51 13.25 29.13
N MET A 86 6.76 12.45 28.10
CA MET A 86 7.93 11.59 27.99
C MET A 86 8.56 11.67 26.59
N LEU A 87 9.89 11.80 26.54
CA LEU A 87 10.69 11.88 25.31
C LEU A 87 11.78 10.81 25.34
N VAL A 88 11.64 9.81 24.45
CA VAL A 88 12.65 8.77 24.23
C VAL A 88 13.12 8.83 22.79
N THR A 89 14.42 9.06 22.57
CA THR A 89 15.01 9.16 21.21
C THR A 89 16.01 8.05 20.90
N GLN A 90 16.30 7.82 19.62
CA GLN A 90 17.16 6.74 19.13
C GLN A 90 18.24 7.25 18.16
N SER A 91 19.44 6.67 18.25
CA SER A 91 20.52 6.89 17.28
C SER A 91 20.60 5.78 16.22
N THR A 92 21.35 6.02 15.15
CA THR A 92 21.65 5.02 14.12
C THR A 92 22.44 3.81 14.64
N THR A 93 23.10 3.93 15.79
CA THR A 93 23.55 2.80 16.61
C THR A 93 22.47 2.52 17.66
N PRO A 94 21.61 1.52 17.47
CA PRO A 94 20.45 1.33 18.33
C PRO A 94 20.84 0.88 19.73
N VAL A 95 20.19 1.47 20.74
CA VAL A 95 20.27 1.01 22.13
C VAL A 95 18.89 0.66 22.67
N ALA A 96 18.84 -0.13 23.75
CA ALA A 96 17.60 -0.66 24.30
C ALA A 96 16.74 0.40 25.02
N PHE A 97 15.44 0.36 24.77
CA PHE A 97 14.39 0.88 25.65
C PHE A 97 13.33 -0.22 25.73
N ASP A 98 13.57 -1.18 26.63
CA ASP A 98 12.99 -2.51 26.59
C ASP A 98 12.44 -2.93 27.96
N GLN A 99 11.43 -3.79 27.97
CA GLN A 99 10.73 -4.24 29.20
C GLN A 99 10.16 -3.05 29.99
N ILE A 100 9.26 -2.30 29.35
CA ILE A 100 8.74 -1.03 29.87
C ILE A 100 7.27 -1.19 30.26
N ILE A 101 6.95 -0.90 31.51
CA ILE A 101 5.59 -0.91 32.03
C ILE A 101 5.24 0.50 32.49
N ILE A 102 4.19 1.09 31.92
CA ILE A 102 3.59 2.34 32.38
C ILE A 102 2.14 2.05 32.70
N GLN A 103 1.75 2.21 33.97
CA GLN A 103 0.43 1.81 34.42
C GLN A 103 -0.17 2.70 35.50
N ASN A 104 -1.50 2.63 35.63
CA ASN A 104 -2.28 3.29 36.68
C ASN A 104 -1.98 4.80 36.79
N SER A 105 -1.59 5.44 35.70
CA SER A 105 -0.98 6.77 35.72
C SER A 105 -1.78 7.76 34.90
N ILE A 106 -1.71 9.03 35.31
CA ILE A 106 -2.33 10.15 34.62
C ILE A 106 -1.27 10.87 33.80
N ILE A 107 -1.47 10.98 32.49
CA ILE A 107 -0.59 11.73 31.59
C ILE A 107 -1.45 12.76 30.89
N SER A 108 -1.34 14.04 31.26
CA SER A 108 -2.31 15.04 30.84
C SER A 108 -1.71 16.39 30.50
N ASN A 109 -2.38 17.18 29.67
CA ASN A 109 -2.03 18.59 29.43
C ASN A 109 -0.58 18.79 28.96
N ASN A 110 0.03 17.79 28.31
CA ASN A 110 1.36 17.95 27.73
C ASN A 110 1.22 18.52 26.32
N PHE A 111 1.82 19.68 26.08
CA PHE A 111 1.43 20.58 25.01
C PHE A 111 1.59 19.99 23.61
N GLN A 112 2.70 19.30 23.33
CA GLN A 112 2.98 18.73 22.00
C GLN A 112 2.77 17.22 21.96
N LYS A 113 3.25 16.48 22.98
CA LYS A 113 3.08 15.02 23.05
C LYS A 113 2.93 14.54 24.48
N GLY A 114 2.04 13.58 24.71
CA GLY A 114 1.96 12.88 26.00
C GLY A 114 3.16 11.96 26.15
N LEU A 115 3.24 10.95 25.30
CA LEU A 115 4.34 9.98 25.26
C LEU A 115 4.95 9.93 23.85
N TYR A 116 6.26 10.06 23.74
CA TYR A 116 6.99 9.97 22.47
C TYR A 116 8.16 8.99 22.53
N PHE A 117 8.14 8.00 21.64
CA PHE A 117 9.13 6.91 21.62
C PHE A 117 9.71 6.69 20.23
N GLU A 118 11.02 6.86 20.08
CA GLU A 118 11.78 6.42 18.90
C GLU A 118 12.36 5.01 19.03
N LYS A 119 12.28 4.44 20.23
CA LYS A 119 12.66 3.07 20.59
C LYS A 119 11.74 2.59 21.71
N LEU A 120 11.17 1.40 21.54
CA LEU A 120 10.29 0.76 22.53
C LEU A 120 10.12 -0.72 22.18
N SER A 121 10.33 -1.63 23.14
CA SER A 121 10.03 -3.05 22.97
C SER A 121 9.55 -3.67 24.27
N ASN A 122 8.81 -4.77 24.14
CA ASN A 122 8.25 -5.54 25.26
C ASN A 122 7.59 -4.60 26.27
N ALA A 123 6.64 -3.81 25.77
CA ALA A 123 6.06 -2.68 26.48
C ALA A 123 4.58 -2.88 26.78
N LEU A 124 4.20 -2.56 28.01
CA LEU A 124 2.80 -2.52 28.47
C LEU A 124 2.46 -1.11 28.91
N LEU A 125 1.53 -0.48 28.21
CA LEU A 125 0.85 0.75 28.61
C LEU A 125 -0.55 0.36 29.07
N SER A 126 -0.88 0.49 30.36
CA SER A 126 -2.13 -0.09 30.88
C SER A 126 -2.80 0.77 31.92
N ASN A 127 -4.13 0.85 31.93
CA ASN A 127 -4.86 1.62 32.95
C ASN A 127 -4.39 3.08 33.02
N LEU A 128 -4.24 3.72 31.86
CA LEU A 128 -3.81 5.10 31.74
C LEU A 128 -5.01 6.01 31.54
N THR A 129 -5.02 7.13 32.26
CA THR A 129 -5.92 8.25 31.96
C THR A 129 -5.12 9.33 31.27
N MET A 130 -5.36 9.50 29.98
CA MET A 130 -4.67 10.47 29.14
C MET A 130 -5.65 11.50 28.60
N GLU A 131 -5.41 12.78 28.90
CA GLU A 131 -6.29 13.87 28.50
C GLU A 131 -5.49 15.08 28.02
N ASN A 132 -5.94 15.76 26.96
CA ASN A 132 -5.39 17.05 26.51
C ASN A 132 -3.88 16.99 26.19
N ASN A 133 -3.41 15.89 25.58
CA ASN A 133 -2.02 15.78 25.14
C ASN A 133 -1.89 16.08 23.65
N GLY A 134 -0.88 16.87 23.27
CA GLY A 134 -0.72 17.31 21.88
C GLY A 134 -1.85 18.22 21.47
N THR A 135 -1.93 19.39 22.09
CA THR A 135 -2.96 20.42 21.85
C THR A 135 -2.34 21.75 21.40
N ASP A 136 -1.06 21.76 21.05
CA ASP A 136 -0.34 22.96 20.63
C ASP A 136 -0.85 23.44 19.26
N PRO A 137 -1.51 24.61 19.17
CA PRO A 137 -2.08 25.10 17.91
C PRO A 137 -1.01 25.44 16.86
N THR A 138 0.26 25.57 17.27
CA THR A 138 1.38 25.94 16.40
C THR A 138 2.26 24.77 16.00
N TYR A 139 2.00 23.58 16.55
CA TYR A 139 2.79 22.37 16.28
C TYR A 139 2.05 21.44 15.31
N GLU A 140 2.79 20.92 14.33
CA GLU A 140 2.23 20.10 13.26
C GLU A 140 2.24 18.58 13.55
N PHE A 141 2.88 18.14 14.64
CA PHE A 141 3.03 16.71 14.98
C PHE A 141 2.42 16.36 16.34
N ASN A 142 1.37 17.07 16.74
CA ASN A 142 0.64 16.79 17.98
C ASN A 142 0.16 15.34 18.05
N ASN A 143 0.42 14.65 19.17
CA ASN A 143 -0.11 13.31 19.39
C ASN A 143 -0.32 13.04 20.89
N GLY A 144 -1.31 12.22 21.24
CA GLY A 144 -1.42 11.71 22.62
C GLY A 144 -0.28 10.77 22.95
N ILE A 145 -0.21 9.68 22.19
CA ILE A 145 0.89 8.72 22.18
C ILE A 145 1.47 8.69 20.77
N ASP A 146 2.80 8.80 20.65
CA ASP A 146 3.51 8.72 19.38
C ASP A 146 4.69 7.75 19.49
N ILE A 147 4.44 6.53 19.07
CA ILE A 147 5.46 5.50 18.88
C ILE A 147 6.00 5.69 17.46
N ASN A 148 7.11 6.41 17.34
CA ASN A 148 7.79 6.79 16.10
C ASN A 148 9.13 6.06 15.97
N LEU A 149 9.09 4.72 15.89
CA LEU A 149 10.28 3.88 16.00
C LEU A 149 11.24 4.12 14.85
N LYS A 150 12.52 4.28 15.19
CA LYS A 150 13.63 4.49 14.26
C LYS A 150 14.69 3.44 14.51
N TYR A 151 15.40 3.01 13.47
CA TYR A 151 16.63 2.22 13.55
C TYR A 151 16.55 1.01 14.51
N GLY A 152 16.19 -0.17 13.99
CA GLY A 152 16.24 -1.41 14.79
C GLY A 152 15.00 -2.28 14.69
N THR A 153 15.01 -3.40 15.40
CA THR A 153 13.91 -4.35 15.43
C THR A 153 13.23 -4.31 16.79
N TYR A 154 11.92 -4.13 16.76
CA TYR A 154 11.08 -3.92 17.92
C TYR A 154 9.91 -4.91 17.91
N ALA A 155 9.43 -5.27 19.10
CA ALA A 155 8.30 -6.17 19.22
C ALA A 155 7.46 -5.92 20.48
N ASN A 156 6.26 -6.51 20.48
CA ASN A 156 5.43 -6.73 21.66
C ASN A 156 5.07 -5.43 22.39
N ILE A 157 4.27 -4.58 21.74
CA ILE A 157 3.75 -3.35 22.36
C ILE A 157 2.25 -3.52 22.57
N THR A 158 1.82 -3.44 23.83
CA THR A 158 0.40 -3.51 24.24
C THR A 158 -0.03 -2.20 24.88
N LEU A 159 -1.12 -1.62 24.41
CA LEU A 159 -1.85 -0.55 25.08
C LEU A 159 -3.24 -1.05 25.44
N GLN A 160 -3.57 -1.05 26.73
CA GLN A 160 -4.83 -1.61 27.18
C GLN A 160 -5.52 -0.87 28.32
N ASN A 161 -6.84 -1.08 28.45
CA ASN A 161 -7.66 -0.58 29.56
C ASN A 161 -7.43 0.92 29.81
N SER A 162 -7.28 1.73 28.77
CA SER A 162 -6.87 3.13 28.90
C SER A 162 -7.90 4.08 28.29
N ASP A 163 -8.06 5.24 28.92
CA ASP A 163 -8.80 6.38 28.38
C ASP A 163 -7.81 7.32 27.70
N ILE A 164 -7.94 7.50 26.39
CA ILE A 164 -7.16 8.48 25.64
C ILE A 164 -8.12 9.47 25.03
N THR A 165 -8.28 10.61 25.69
CA THR A 165 -9.29 11.62 25.37
C THR A 165 -8.66 12.96 25.03
N ASN A 166 -9.36 13.72 24.18
CA ASN A 166 -8.98 15.06 23.70
C ASN A 166 -7.48 15.21 23.35
N SER A 167 -6.89 14.18 22.75
CA SER A 167 -5.45 14.14 22.48
C SER A 167 -5.17 14.05 20.97
N GLY A 168 -4.12 14.74 20.51
CA GLY A 168 -3.77 14.83 19.09
C GLY A 168 -4.64 15.84 18.32
N ALA A 169 -4.59 17.11 18.68
CA ALA A 169 -5.17 18.21 17.91
C ALA A 169 -4.40 18.47 16.61
N ASN A 170 -5.09 18.83 15.54
CA ASN A 170 -4.43 19.07 14.24
C ASN A 170 -3.32 20.12 14.30
N GLY A 171 -3.46 21.13 15.17
CA GLY A 171 -2.48 22.20 15.33
C GLY A 171 -2.19 22.90 14.00
N ALA A 172 -0.90 23.02 13.67
CA ALA A 172 -0.44 23.62 12.42
C ALA A 172 -0.31 22.62 11.25
N ALA A 173 -0.74 21.35 11.43
CA ALA A 173 -0.57 20.33 10.43
C ALA A 173 -1.39 20.60 9.16
N LEU A 174 -0.73 20.52 8.00
CA LEU A 174 -1.40 20.60 6.69
C LEU A 174 -1.96 19.25 6.25
N ASP A 175 -1.26 18.14 6.58
CA ASP A 175 -1.78 16.80 6.33
C ASP A 175 -2.76 16.43 7.47
N PRO A 176 -4.05 16.21 7.18
CA PRO A 176 -5.06 15.88 8.20
C PRO A 176 -4.79 14.54 8.90
N GLN A 177 -3.84 13.74 8.42
CA GLN A 177 -3.43 12.47 9.02
C GLN A 177 -2.27 12.59 10.00
N SER A 178 -1.67 13.78 10.14
CA SER A 178 -0.49 13.96 11.00
C SER A 178 -0.79 13.65 12.47
N ALA A 179 -1.77 14.37 13.04
CA ALA A 179 -2.11 14.27 14.46
C ALA A 179 -3.07 13.12 14.75
N ALA A 180 -2.87 12.41 15.86
CA ALA A 180 -3.75 11.35 16.32
C ALA A 180 -3.72 11.22 17.85
N ALA A 181 -4.79 10.66 18.43
CA ALA A 181 -4.76 10.24 19.83
C ALA A 181 -3.65 9.19 20.04
N ILE A 182 -3.52 8.23 19.11
CA ILE A 182 -2.48 7.20 19.10
C ILE A 182 -1.87 7.11 17.71
N ALA A 183 -0.57 7.37 17.58
CA ALA A 183 0.20 7.15 16.36
C ALA A 183 1.29 6.09 16.60
N ILE A 184 1.35 5.05 15.76
CA ILE A 184 2.31 3.94 15.87
C ILE A 184 2.91 3.69 14.50
N LYS A 185 4.22 3.84 14.36
CA LYS A 185 4.95 3.63 13.11
C LYS A 185 6.36 3.12 13.37
N ALA A 186 6.85 2.34 12.41
CA ALA A 186 8.24 1.93 12.32
C ALA A 186 8.79 2.46 10.99
N ARG A 187 9.71 3.41 11.10
CA ARG A 187 10.21 4.21 9.99
C ARG A 187 11.16 3.42 9.11
N ASP A 188 10.84 3.31 7.82
CA ASP A 188 11.66 2.72 6.76
C ASP A 188 11.76 3.63 5.52
N ASP A 189 11.21 4.84 5.61
CA ASP A 189 11.08 5.77 4.49
C ASP A 189 12.37 6.53 4.16
N ALA A 190 12.57 6.77 2.86
CA ALA A 190 13.63 7.62 2.35
C ALA A 190 13.35 9.11 2.62
N PRO A 191 14.40 9.94 2.80
CA PRO A 191 15.82 9.58 2.68
C PRO A 191 16.50 9.15 3.99
N LEU A 192 15.87 9.30 5.16
CA LEU A 192 16.56 9.13 6.43
C LEU A 192 16.57 7.69 6.97
N TYR A 193 15.51 6.92 6.74
CA TYR A 193 15.28 5.65 7.45
C TYR A 193 15.44 4.41 6.56
N HIS A 194 15.55 4.59 5.24
CA HIS A 194 15.61 3.49 4.27
C HIS A 194 16.85 2.59 4.35
N THR A 195 17.99 3.09 4.83
CA THR A 195 19.25 2.31 4.92
C THR A 195 19.32 1.44 6.17
N LEU A 196 18.68 1.89 7.26
CA LEU A 196 18.56 1.15 8.52
C LEU A 196 17.11 1.25 9.01
N PRO A 197 16.18 0.52 8.37
CA PRO A 197 14.77 0.64 8.68
C PRO A 197 14.46 0.13 10.10
N ALA A 198 13.48 0.76 10.73
CA ALA A 198 12.85 0.19 11.90
C ALA A 198 11.83 -0.89 11.47
N VAL A 199 11.73 -1.95 12.27
CA VAL A 199 10.72 -2.99 12.11
C VAL A 199 9.97 -3.15 13.42
N LEU A 200 8.64 -3.22 13.37
CA LEU A 200 7.79 -3.49 14.53
C LEU A 200 6.87 -4.68 14.27
N SER A 201 6.82 -5.63 15.20
CA SER A 201 5.88 -6.75 15.17
C SER A 201 5.11 -6.88 16.48
N GLY A 202 3.87 -7.34 16.43
CA GLY A 202 3.06 -7.59 17.62
C GLY A 202 2.63 -6.30 18.33
N VAL A 203 1.59 -5.68 17.79
CA VAL A 203 0.95 -4.50 18.41
C VAL A 203 -0.46 -4.87 18.82
N ILE A 204 -0.81 -4.64 20.08
CA ILE A 204 -2.15 -4.92 20.62
C ILE A 204 -2.72 -3.64 21.23
N LEU A 205 -3.89 -3.21 20.73
CA LEU A 205 -4.71 -2.17 21.34
C LEU A 205 -6.00 -2.81 21.85
N LYS A 206 -6.20 -2.83 23.17
CA LYS A 206 -7.30 -3.58 23.79
C LYS A 206 -8.08 -2.78 24.84
N ASN A 207 -9.41 -2.86 24.85
CA ASN A 207 -10.21 -2.31 25.96
C ASN A 207 -9.96 -0.82 26.21
N ASN A 208 -9.64 -0.04 25.17
CA ASN A 208 -9.38 1.39 25.30
C ASN A 208 -10.61 2.20 24.88
N ARG A 209 -10.79 3.36 25.51
CA ARG A 209 -11.71 4.39 25.05
C ARG A 209 -10.89 5.48 24.36
N ILE A 210 -11.09 5.66 23.05
CA ILE A 210 -10.23 6.53 22.25
C ILE A 210 -11.06 7.66 21.64
N ALA A 211 -10.81 8.87 22.13
CA ALA A 211 -11.42 10.09 21.63
C ALA A 211 -10.32 11.14 21.36
N GLY A 212 -10.21 11.59 20.11
CA GLY A 212 -9.25 12.62 19.72
C GLY A 212 -9.95 13.63 18.83
N PRO A 213 -9.55 14.91 18.85
CA PRO A 213 -10.22 15.90 18.00
C PRO A 213 -9.94 15.67 16.50
N GLN A 214 -8.74 15.17 16.13
CA GLN A 214 -8.37 14.98 14.72
C GLN A 214 -8.55 13.53 14.24
N ASN A 215 -7.75 12.60 14.77
CA ASN A 215 -7.79 11.18 14.44
C ASN A 215 -7.74 10.30 15.69
N GLY A 216 -8.31 9.10 15.60
CA GLY A 216 -8.23 8.09 16.65
C GLY A 216 -6.87 7.40 16.67
N ILE A 217 -6.72 6.38 15.81
CA ILE A 217 -5.50 5.58 15.71
C ILE A 217 -4.89 5.75 14.33
N ARG A 218 -3.56 5.93 14.26
CA ARG A 218 -2.79 5.88 13.01
C ARG A 218 -1.69 4.84 13.09
N PHE A 219 -1.68 3.91 12.14
CA PHE A 219 -0.56 3.00 11.88
C PHE A 219 0.22 3.46 10.64
N GLY A 220 1.54 3.59 10.77
CA GLY A 220 2.43 4.06 9.71
C GLY A 220 2.58 5.59 9.66
N GLU A 221 3.58 6.05 8.94
CA GLU A 221 3.90 7.46 8.77
C GLU A 221 2.96 8.13 7.76
N PHE A 222 2.48 9.33 8.08
CA PHE A 222 1.59 10.08 7.19
C PHE A 222 2.37 10.51 5.94
N GLY A 223 1.70 10.50 4.78
CA GLY A 223 2.35 10.75 3.49
C GLY A 223 3.36 9.68 3.03
N LYS A 224 3.51 8.56 3.76
CA LYS A 224 4.41 7.45 3.45
C LYS A 224 3.68 6.12 3.58
N ILE A 225 4.25 5.03 3.03
CA ILE A 225 3.78 3.66 3.23
C ILE A 225 4.93 2.86 3.85
N ASN A 226 4.80 2.46 5.11
CA ASN A 226 5.83 1.68 5.80
C ASN A 226 5.63 0.17 5.61
N ALA A 227 6.69 -0.62 5.65
CA ALA A 227 6.62 -2.09 5.63
C ALA A 227 6.04 -2.66 6.94
N SER A 228 6.21 -1.96 8.07
CA SER A 228 5.69 -2.35 9.38
C SER A 228 5.15 -1.13 10.17
N PRO A 229 4.36 -1.29 11.24
CA PRO A 229 4.11 -2.50 12.03
C PRO A 229 3.41 -3.65 11.29
N VAL A 230 3.67 -4.89 11.73
CA VAL A 230 2.95 -6.11 11.33
C VAL A 230 2.37 -6.82 12.55
N GLY A 231 1.36 -7.68 12.35
CA GLY A 231 0.69 -8.39 13.46
C GLY A 231 -0.05 -7.42 14.40
N ILE A 232 -0.82 -6.50 13.81
CA ILE A 232 -1.57 -5.48 14.55
C ILE A 232 -2.95 -6.04 14.89
N ILE A 233 -3.30 -6.03 16.17
CA ILE A 233 -4.61 -6.42 16.70
C ILE A 233 -5.20 -5.23 17.44
N VAL A 234 -6.41 -4.83 17.06
CA VAL A 234 -7.19 -3.80 17.75
C VAL A 234 -8.50 -4.48 18.15
N GLU A 235 -8.70 -4.68 19.45
CA GLU A 235 -9.86 -5.42 19.95
C GLU A 235 -10.57 -4.75 21.10
N GLN A 236 -11.91 -4.83 21.13
CA GLN A 236 -12.70 -4.36 22.27
C GLN A 236 -12.41 -2.90 22.65
N ASN A 237 -12.14 -2.03 21.69
CA ASN A 237 -11.99 -0.60 21.93
C ASN A 237 -13.28 0.14 21.56
N ASP A 238 -13.50 1.29 22.20
CA ASP A 238 -14.51 2.26 21.78
C ASP A 238 -13.87 3.30 20.85
N LEU A 239 -14.26 3.23 19.58
CA LEU A 239 -13.86 4.09 18.47
C LEU A 239 -15.05 4.90 17.93
N SER A 240 -16.14 5.01 18.70
CA SER A 240 -17.40 5.61 18.26
C SER A 240 -17.44 7.14 18.27
N PHE A 241 -16.40 7.78 18.83
CA PHE A 241 -16.33 9.23 18.97
C PHE A 241 -16.21 9.94 17.62
N GLY A 242 -16.66 11.20 17.57
CA GLY A 242 -16.50 12.04 16.39
C GLY A 242 -15.03 12.43 16.21
N PHE A 243 -14.46 12.08 15.06
CA PHE A 243 -13.13 12.51 14.63
C PHE A 243 -13.27 13.46 13.44
N THR A 244 -12.49 14.55 13.42
CA THR A 244 -12.52 15.51 12.30
C THR A 244 -12.13 14.84 10.97
N TYR A 245 -11.20 13.88 11.02
CA TYR A 245 -10.80 13.12 9.84
C TYR A 245 -11.18 11.65 9.94
N LYS A 246 -10.45 10.81 10.70
CA LYS A 246 -10.70 9.35 10.72
C LYS A 246 -10.49 8.71 12.09
N ALA A 247 -11.32 7.70 12.38
CA ALA A 247 -11.17 6.87 13.58
C ALA A 247 -9.93 5.97 13.48
N LEU A 248 -9.65 5.43 12.28
CA LEU A 248 -8.49 4.59 12.02
C LEU A 248 -7.85 4.92 10.67
N ILE A 249 -6.54 5.15 10.71
CA ILE A 249 -5.69 5.36 9.54
C ILE A 249 -4.69 4.22 9.45
N HIS A 250 -4.55 3.63 8.27
CA HIS A 250 -3.61 2.55 8.02
C HIS A 250 -2.71 2.82 6.82
N ARG A 251 -1.40 2.93 7.07
CA ARG A 251 -0.36 3.20 6.06
C ARG A 251 0.81 2.23 6.15
N THR A 252 0.50 0.97 6.42
CA THR A 252 1.51 -0.09 6.41
C THR A 252 1.20 -1.11 5.33
N GLN A 253 2.17 -1.96 4.99
CA GLN A 253 1.96 -3.10 4.10
C GLN A 253 1.33 -4.30 4.81
N GLY A 254 1.22 -4.27 6.15
CA GLY A 254 0.67 -5.34 6.97
C GLY A 254 -0.86 -5.38 7.00
N THR A 255 -1.41 -6.25 7.86
CA THR A 255 -2.85 -6.28 8.16
C THR A 255 -3.11 -5.70 9.54
N VAL A 256 -4.11 -4.83 9.65
CA VAL A 256 -4.71 -4.41 10.92
C VAL A 256 -5.97 -5.23 11.15
N THR A 257 -5.96 -6.07 12.18
CA THR A 257 -7.10 -6.92 12.54
C THR A 257 -7.97 -6.22 13.56
N LEU A 258 -9.25 -6.01 13.23
CA LEU A 258 -10.24 -5.41 14.10
C LEU A 258 -11.24 -6.47 14.60
N ASN A 259 -11.27 -6.70 15.91
CA ASN A 259 -12.17 -7.66 16.54
C ASN A 259 -13.01 -6.97 17.63
N CYS A 260 -14.33 -7.08 17.55
CA CYS A 260 -15.22 -6.65 18.63
C CYS A 260 -14.98 -5.21 19.10
N ASN A 261 -14.64 -4.28 18.21
CA ASN A 261 -14.60 -2.87 18.56
C ASN A 261 -15.99 -2.27 18.42
N TRP A 262 -16.28 -1.24 19.21
CA TRP A 262 -17.46 -0.41 19.00
C TRP A 262 -17.09 0.78 18.12
N HIS A 263 -17.86 0.99 17.07
CA HIS A 263 -17.62 2.02 16.06
C HIS A 263 -18.73 3.07 15.99
N GLY A 264 -19.67 3.05 16.94
CA GLY A 264 -20.89 3.87 16.89
C GLY A 264 -21.98 3.32 15.98
N SER A 265 -21.71 2.20 15.30
CA SER A 265 -22.63 1.54 14.37
C SER A 265 -22.28 0.07 14.22
N THR A 266 -23.27 -0.74 13.87
CA THR A 266 -23.10 -2.14 13.40
C THR A 266 -23.13 -2.24 11.88
N THR A 267 -23.39 -1.15 11.16
CA THR A 267 -23.50 -1.13 9.70
C THR A 267 -22.11 -1.09 9.05
N PRO A 268 -21.71 -2.10 8.25
CA PRO A 268 -20.33 -2.20 7.73
C PRO A 268 -19.87 -0.98 6.92
N SER A 269 -20.74 -0.40 6.09
CA SER A 269 -20.40 0.78 5.28
C SER A 269 -20.14 2.01 6.15
N THR A 270 -20.97 2.25 7.17
CA THR A 270 -20.78 3.33 8.14
C THR A 270 -19.46 3.18 8.89
N ILE A 271 -19.15 1.96 9.34
CA ILE A 271 -17.89 1.67 10.04
C ILE A 271 -16.69 1.95 9.13
N ARG A 272 -16.72 1.44 7.89
CA ARG A 272 -15.61 1.63 6.93
C ARG A 272 -15.42 3.09 6.52
N ASN A 273 -16.46 3.92 6.56
CA ASN A 273 -16.32 5.36 6.32
C ASN A 273 -15.43 6.06 7.37
N GLY A 274 -15.35 5.50 8.58
CA GLY A 274 -14.45 5.95 9.64
C GLY A 274 -12.98 5.56 9.41
N PHE A 275 -12.68 4.79 8.36
CA PHE A 275 -11.35 4.31 8.04
C PHE A 275 -10.73 5.03 6.84
N GLU A 276 -9.41 5.03 6.81
CA GLU A 276 -8.59 5.46 5.68
C GLU A 276 -7.41 4.50 5.56
N SER A 277 -7.14 4.02 4.35
CA SER A 277 -6.02 3.13 4.09
C SER A 277 -5.27 3.56 2.84
N ALA A 278 -3.95 3.56 2.90
CA ALA A 278 -3.10 3.75 1.74
C ALA A 278 -2.04 2.64 1.67
N GLY A 279 -1.57 2.34 0.47
CA GLY A 279 -0.62 1.25 0.23
C GLY A 279 -1.33 -0.09 -0.04
N ASN A 280 -0.60 -1.19 0.14
CA ASN A 280 -1.08 -2.54 -0.16
C ASN A 280 -1.59 -3.31 1.08
N GLY A 281 -1.46 -2.74 2.27
CA GLY A 281 -1.95 -3.37 3.49
C GLY A 281 -3.47 -3.24 3.64
N THR A 282 -4.05 -4.04 4.53
CA THR A 282 -5.51 -4.16 4.69
C THR A 282 -5.98 -3.90 6.12
N ILE A 283 -7.15 -3.29 6.26
CA ILE A 283 -7.90 -3.26 7.52
C ILE A 283 -8.93 -4.38 7.47
N SER A 284 -8.73 -5.43 8.27
CA SER A 284 -9.64 -6.57 8.36
C SER A 284 -10.64 -6.36 9.49
N LEU A 285 -11.87 -5.99 9.13
CA LEU A 285 -12.99 -5.86 10.05
C LEU A 285 -13.68 -7.22 10.24
N ASN A 286 -13.14 -8.04 11.14
CA ASN A 286 -13.59 -9.43 11.33
C ASN A 286 -14.89 -9.49 12.13
N GLN A 287 -14.93 -8.78 13.26
CA GLN A 287 -16.06 -8.81 14.17
C GLN A 287 -16.35 -7.42 14.74
N VAL A 288 -17.61 -7.17 15.11
CA VAL A 288 -18.07 -5.90 15.67
C VAL A 288 -19.02 -6.14 16.84
N LEU A 289 -18.99 -5.24 17.81
CA LEU A 289 -19.92 -5.27 18.95
C LEU A 289 -21.33 -4.85 18.54
N SER A 290 -22.34 -5.50 19.11
CA SER A 290 -23.74 -5.18 18.86
C SER A 290 -24.17 -3.82 19.44
N SER A 291 -23.46 -3.31 20.45
CA SER A 291 -23.66 -1.97 21.03
C SER A 291 -22.39 -1.47 21.71
N GLY A 292 -22.33 -0.17 21.98
CA GLY A 292 -21.28 0.48 22.79
C GLY A 292 -21.53 0.42 24.29
N SER A 293 -22.28 -0.57 24.76
CA SER A 293 -22.69 -0.65 26.17
C SER A 293 -21.49 -1.01 27.04
N ASP A 294 -21.05 -0.02 27.82
CA ASP A 294 -20.09 -0.17 28.90
C ASP A 294 -20.79 0.16 30.22
N GLN A 295 -20.78 -0.79 31.14
CA GLN A 295 -21.36 -0.64 32.49
C GLN A 295 -20.28 -0.50 33.56
N SER A 296 -19.01 -0.59 33.17
CA SER A 296 -17.86 -0.41 34.04
C SER A 296 -17.63 1.07 34.33
N THR A 297 -17.07 1.34 35.51
CA THR A 297 -16.50 2.65 35.85
C THR A 297 -14.96 2.64 35.81
N ASP A 298 -14.37 1.50 35.49
CA ASP A 298 -12.92 1.36 35.34
C ASP A 298 -12.45 2.13 34.11
N VAL A 299 -11.17 2.47 34.07
CA VAL A 299 -10.57 3.18 32.95
C VAL A 299 -10.60 2.30 31.68
N GLY A 300 -10.84 2.93 30.53
CA GLY A 300 -10.89 2.27 29.24
C GLY A 300 -12.32 1.91 28.82
N PHE A 301 -12.43 0.86 28.01
CA PHE A 301 -13.71 0.35 27.53
C PHE A 301 -13.87 -1.13 27.91
N GLN A 302 -14.94 -1.46 28.61
CA GLN A 302 -15.27 -2.81 29.07
C GLN A 302 -16.62 -3.25 28.49
N PRO A 303 -16.67 -3.62 27.19
CA PRO A 303 -17.91 -3.91 26.52
C PRO A 303 -18.62 -5.12 27.14
N THR A 304 -19.92 -4.95 27.40
CA THR A 304 -20.82 -6.05 27.83
C THR A 304 -21.60 -6.67 26.67
N ALA A 305 -21.56 -6.01 25.51
CA ALA A 305 -22.30 -6.39 24.32
C ALA A 305 -21.75 -7.66 23.65
N GLY A 306 -22.64 -8.40 22.99
CA GLY A 306 -22.24 -9.54 22.16
C GLY A 306 -21.41 -9.09 20.96
N CYS A 307 -20.50 -9.95 20.52
CA CYS A 307 -19.67 -9.73 19.35
C CYS A 307 -20.06 -10.71 18.23
N SER A 308 -20.27 -10.19 17.02
CA SER A 308 -20.63 -11.01 15.86
C SER A 308 -19.67 -10.77 14.69
N SER A 309 -19.47 -11.82 13.89
CA SER A 309 -18.72 -11.72 12.64
C SER A 309 -19.43 -10.79 11.66
N MET A 310 -18.65 -10.00 10.93
CA MET A 310 -19.17 -9.18 9.85
C MET A 310 -19.70 -10.09 8.73
N PRO A 311 -20.95 -9.93 8.27
CA PRO A 311 -21.48 -10.75 7.19
C PRO A 311 -20.69 -10.49 5.90
N LEU A 312 -20.36 -11.53 5.16
CA LEU A 312 -19.78 -11.45 3.82
C LEU A 312 -20.90 -11.07 2.84
N THR A 313 -20.83 -9.90 2.21
CA THR A 313 -21.98 -9.33 1.48
C THR A 313 -21.76 -9.09 -0.01
N ASN A 314 -20.51 -8.82 -0.45
CA ASN A 314 -20.24 -8.48 -1.84
C ASN A 314 -18.79 -8.78 -2.25
N ALA A 315 -18.56 -9.11 -3.51
CA ALA A 315 -17.25 -9.13 -4.14
C ALA A 315 -17.34 -8.57 -5.55
N ILE A 316 -16.43 -7.64 -5.90
CA ILE A 316 -16.39 -7.00 -7.22
C ILE A 316 -15.04 -7.28 -7.86
N LEU A 317 -15.02 -8.04 -8.95
CA LEU A 317 -13.83 -8.20 -9.79
C LEU A 317 -13.69 -7.02 -10.75
N SER A 318 -12.49 -6.48 -10.85
CA SER A 318 -12.15 -5.38 -11.75
C SER A 318 -10.74 -5.55 -12.32
N GLY A 319 -10.49 -4.84 -13.42
CA GLY A 319 -9.22 -4.85 -14.14
C GLY A 319 -9.48 -4.71 -15.64
N GLU A 320 -9.06 -3.61 -16.22
CA GLU A 320 -9.13 -3.39 -17.67
C GLU A 320 -7.74 -2.99 -18.16
N ALA A 321 -7.26 -3.69 -19.18
CA ALA A 321 -5.98 -3.42 -19.79
C ALA A 321 -5.99 -3.89 -21.24
N THR A 322 -5.22 -3.21 -22.08
CA THR A 322 -4.86 -3.67 -23.41
C THR A 322 -3.40 -4.12 -23.36
N ILE A 323 -3.14 -5.39 -23.66
CA ILE A 323 -1.82 -6.01 -23.59
C ILE A 323 -1.46 -6.69 -24.91
N CYS A 324 -0.18 -7.01 -25.06
CA CYS A 324 0.26 -8.00 -26.03
C CYS A 324 -0.18 -9.41 -25.64
N ALA A 325 -0.32 -10.29 -26.63
CA ALA A 325 -0.60 -11.70 -26.38
C ALA A 325 0.45 -12.30 -25.44
N GLY A 326 0.00 -12.82 -24.29
CA GLY A 326 0.86 -13.44 -23.28
C GLY A 326 1.63 -12.47 -22.38
N ALA A 327 1.49 -11.15 -22.55
CA ALA A 327 2.04 -10.19 -21.59
C ALA A 327 1.20 -10.16 -20.31
N SER A 328 1.83 -9.87 -19.17
CA SER A 328 1.14 -9.85 -17.88
C SER A 328 0.45 -8.51 -17.60
N THR A 329 -0.75 -8.56 -17.03
CA THR A 329 -1.44 -7.44 -16.39
C THR A 329 -2.06 -7.89 -15.06
N ASP A 330 -2.52 -6.94 -14.24
CA ASP A 330 -3.10 -7.22 -12.94
C ASP A 330 -4.63 -7.02 -12.96
N ILE A 331 -5.37 -7.99 -12.44
CA ILE A 331 -6.79 -7.86 -12.05
C ILE A 331 -6.91 -7.87 -10.52
N ARG A 332 -8.03 -7.40 -9.96
CA ARG A 332 -8.23 -7.30 -8.50
C ARG A 332 -9.68 -7.58 -8.12
N VAL A 333 -9.89 -8.11 -6.93
CA VAL A 333 -11.21 -8.35 -6.35
C VAL A 333 -11.36 -7.51 -5.09
N ALA A 334 -12.33 -6.61 -5.07
CA ALA A 334 -12.71 -5.85 -3.88
C ALA A 334 -13.83 -6.60 -3.13
N ILE A 335 -13.54 -7.09 -1.94
CA ILE A 335 -14.47 -7.88 -1.11
C ILE A 335 -15.00 -7.03 0.05
N THR A 336 -16.31 -7.07 0.28
CA THR A 336 -16.99 -6.36 1.36
C THR A 336 -17.58 -7.35 2.36
N GLY A 337 -17.21 -7.16 3.63
CA GLY A 337 -17.69 -8.02 4.72
C GLY A 337 -16.89 -9.31 4.85
N GLY A 338 -17.31 -10.17 5.77
CA GLY A 338 -16.62 -11.43 6.08
C GLY A 338 -15.30 -11.23 6.80
N THR A 339 -14.62 -12.37 7.03
CA THR A 339 -13.34 -12.45 7.74
C THR A 339 -12.20 -12.73 6.76
N ALA A 340 -11.22 -11.83 6.64
CA ALA A 340 -10.04 -12.10 5.83
C ALA A 340 -9.09 -13.12 6.53
N PRO A 341 -8.21 -13.83 5.79
CA PRO A 341 -8.07 -13.79 4.33
C PRO A 341 -9.15 -14.61 3.60
N TYR A 342 -9.32 -14.37 2.31
CA TYR A 342 -10.35 -15.01 1.49
C TYR A 342 -9.77 -16.14 0.61
N SER A 343 -10.60 -17.11 0.24
CA SER A 343 -10.34 -18.02 -0.87
C SER A 343 -11.29 -17.66 -2.02
N LEU A 344 -10.72 -17.39 -3.19
CA LEU A 344 -11.48 -17.01 -4.37
C LEU A 344 -11.27 -18.00 -5.50
N VAL A 345 -12.30 -18.17 -6.31
CA VAL A 345 -12.26 -18.87 -7.59
C VAL A 345 -12.77 -17.90 -8.64
N TYR A 346 -11.99 -17.68 -9.70
CA TYR A 346 -12.37 -16.89 -10.86
C TYR A 346 -12.20 -17.71 -12.14
N GLY A 347 -12.94 -17.38 -13.19
CA GLY A 347 -12.91 -18.08 -14.46
C GLY A 347 -12.63 -17.16 -15.64
N ASN A 348 -12.18 -17.73 -16.75
CA ASN A 348 -11.94 -17.04 -18.02
C ASN A 348 -12.92 -17.49 -19.14
N GLY A 349 -14.02 -18.16 -18.77
CA GLY A 349 -14.96 -18.80 -19.69
C GLY A 349 -14.61 -20.25 -20.07
N ASN A 350 -13.33 -20.65 -19.98
CA ASN A 350 -12.86 -21.99 -20.35
C ASN A 350 -12.32 -22.80 -19.17
N SER A 351 -11.72 -22.12 -18.18
CA SER A 351 -11.07 -22.72 -17.03
C SER A 351 -11.27 -21.83 -15.79
N THR A 352 -11.14 -22.45 -14.63
CA THR A 352 -11.24 -21.78 -13.32
C THR A 352 -9.92 -21.83 -12.58
N PHE A 353 -9.61 -20.76 -11.85
CA PHE A 353 -8.37 -20.56 -11.11
C PHE A 353 -8.69 -20.25 -9.65
N THR A 354 -7.95 -20.84 -8.73
CA THR A 354 -8.13 -20.64 -7.28
C THR A 354 -6.99 -19.78 -6.73
N VAL A 355 -7.32 -18.77 -5.93
CA VAL A 355 -6.36 -18.00 -5.14
C VAL A 355 -6.72 -18.13 -3.66
N ASN A 356 -5.80 -18.72 -2.90
CA ASN A 356 -5.94 -18.88 -1.45
C ASN A 356 -5.24 -17.75 -0.71
N ASN A 357 -5.64 -17.51 0.53
CA ASN A 357 -5.08 -16.46 1.39
C ASN A 357 -5.12 -15.06 0.74
N TYR A 358 -6.16 -14.78 -0.03
CA TYR A 358 -6.31 -13.53 -0.76
C TYR A 358 -6.67 -12.38 0.16
N SER A 359 -5.93 -11.28 0.06
CA SER A 359 -6.28 -10.01 0.69
C SER A 359 -7.12 -9.17 -0.27
N SER A 360 -8.26 -8.64 0.18
CA SER A 360 -9.14 -7.80 -0.64
C SER A 360 -8.35 -6.67 -1.33
N GLY A 361 -8.47 -6.56 -2.65
CA GLY A 361 -7.77 -5.58 -3.48
C GLY A 361 -6.35 -5.97 -3.89
N GLN A 362 -5.82 -7.12 -3.44
CA GLN A 362 -4.52 -7.64 -3.87
C GLN A 362 -4.51 -7.88 -5.39
N LYS A 363 -3.37 -7.59 -6.03
CA LYS A 363 -3.14 -7.87 -7.45
C LYS A 363 -3.13 -9.37 -7.74
N ILE A 364 -3.83 -9.78 -8.78
CA ILE A 364 -3.78 -11.11 -9.37
C ILE A 364 -3.21 -10.92 -10.77
N SER A 365 -2.00 -11.44 -11.01
CA SER A 365 -1.36 -11.33 -12.32
C SER A 365 -1.95 -12.35 -13.30
N VAL A 366 -2.36 -11.89 -14.48
CA VAL A 366 -2.90 -12.71 -15.57
C VAL A 366 -2.17 -12.38 -16.87
N ALA A 367 -2.00 -13.38 -17.74
CA ALA A 367 -1.29 -13.24 -19.01
C ALA A 367 -2.03 -13.97 -20.16
N PRO A 368 -3.24 -13.53 -20.54
CA PRO A 368 -3.99 -14.20 -21.60
C PRO A 368 -3.35 -13.97 -22.98
N THR A 369 -3.47 -14.95 -23.87
CA THR A 369 -3.02 -14.87 -25.27
C THR A 369 -4.10 -14.36 -26.23
N LEU A 370 -5.36 -14.32 -25.79
CA LEU A 370 -6.51 -13.77 -26.52
C LEU A 370 -7.30 -12.82 -25.63
N THR A 371 -8.11 -11.95 -26.23
CA THR A 371 -9.00 -11.06 -25.46
C THR A 371 -9.90 -11.90 -24.55
N THR A 372 -9.78 -11.70 -23.24
CA THR A 372 -10.35 -12.57 -22.22
C THR A 372 -11.13 -11.75 -21.21
N ALA A 373 -12.37 -12.17 -20.95
CA ALA A 373 -13.17 -11.65 -19.85
C ALA A 373 -13.07 -12.61 -18.66
N TYR A 374 -12.65 -12.07 -17.51
CA TYR A 374 -12.61 -12.81 -16.25
C TYR A 374 -13.84 -12.50 -15.39
N THR A 375 -14.40 -13.53 -14.77
CA THR A 375 -15.57 -13.44 -13.88
C THR A 375 -15.33 -14.21 -12.58
N LEU A 376 -16.00 -13.81 -11.50
CA LEU A 376 -15.95 -14.54 -10.23
C LEU A 376 -16.86 -15.78 -10.27
N VAL A 377 -16.35 -16.87 -9.71
CA VAL A 377 -17.08 -18.14 -9.55
C VAL A 377 -17.49 -18.36 -8.10
N SER A 378 -16.58 -18.13 -7.15
CA SER A 378 -16.89 -18.19 -5.71
C SER A 378 -15.92 -17.35 -4.90
N VAL A 379 -16.41 -16.81 -3.78
CA VAL A 379 -15.58 -16.17 -2.76
C VAL A 379 -16.02 -16.70 -1.42
N THR A 380 -15.08 -17.25 -0.66
CA THR A 380 -15.29 -17.77 0.70
C THR A 380 -14.34 -17.05 1.66
N ASP A 381 -14.85 -16.66 2.82
CA ASP A 381 -14.04 -16.01 3.85
C ASP A 381 -13.37 -17.02 4.79
N ALA A 382 -12.49 -16.56 5.68
CA ALA A 382 -11.78 -17.42 6.63
C ALA A 382 -12.69 -18.12 7.65
N SER A 383 -13.93 -17.66 7.82
CA SER A 383 -14.93 -18.31 8.68
C SER A 383 -15.66 -19.47 7.98
N GLY A 384 -15.44 -19.62 6.66
CA GLY A 384 -16.11 -20.60 5.83
C GLY A 384 -17.42 -20.10 5.21
N ALA A 385 -17.74 -18.81 5.36
CA ALA A 385 -18.93 -18.22 4.72
C ALA A 385 -18.65 -17.97 3.24
N THR A 386 -19.52 -18.48 2.36
CA THR A 386 -19.42 -18.29 0.90
C THR A 386 -20.45 -17.26 0.43
N LEU A 387 -20.02 -16.36 -0.47
CA LEU A 387 -20.93 -15.40 -1.09
C LEU A 387 -21.99 -16.11 -1.94
N PRO A 388 -23.27 -15.70 -1.85
CA PRO A 388 -24.26 -16.05 -2.84
C PRO A 388 -23.83 -15.58 -4.24
N SER A 389 -24.16 -16.34 -5.27
CA SER A 389 -23.79 -16.01 -6.66
C SER A 389 -24.30 -14.64 -7.11
N ALA A 390 -25.45 -14.18 -6.60
CA ALA A 390 -26.00 -12.85 -6.86
C ALA A 390 -25.16 -11.69 -6.28
N SER A 391 -24.27 -11.98 -5.33
CA SER A 391 -23.35 -11.01 -4.71
C SER A 391 -21.95 -11.04 -5.33
N LEU A 392 -21.73 -11.88 -6.34
CA LEU A 392 -20.52 -11.88 -7.16
C LEU A 392 -20.73 -10.92 -8.33
N ASN A 393 -19.99 -9.82 -8.32
CA ASN A 393 -20.19 -8.70 -9.22
C ASN A 393 -18.91 -8.34 -9.97
N GLY A 394 -19.06 -7.49 -10.98
CA GLY A 394 -17.95 -7.00 -11.80
C GLY A 394 -17.40 -8.02 -12.79
N ASN A 395 -16.57 -7.53 -13.70
CA ASN A 395 -15.79 -8.33 -14.63
C ASN A 395 -14.45 -7.62 -14.87
N ALA A 396 -13.44 -8.39 -15.29
CA ALA A 396 -12.18 -7.82 -15.76
C ALA A 396 -11.98 -8.20 -17.23
N LEU A 397 -11.98 -7.20 -18.12
CA LEU A 397 -11.79 -7.40 -19.55
C LEU A 397 -10.35 -7.05 -19.94
N VAL A 398 -9.55 -8.08 -20.19
CA VAL A 398 -8.20 -7.92 -20.71
C VAL A 398 -8.24 -8.07 -22.22
N ARG A 399 -8.03 -6.96 -22.93
CA ARG A 399 -7.96 -6.93 -24.40
C ARG A 399 -6.56 -7.32 -24.82
N VAL A 400 -6.47 -8.30 -25.71
CA VAL A 400 -5.21 -8.64 -26.36
C VAL A 400 -5.21 -7.97 -27.71
N THR A 401 -4.27 -7.04 -27.91
CA THR A 401 -4.00 -6.51 -29.25
C THR A 401 -3.22 -7.56 -30.00
N PRO A 402 -3.80 -8.13 -31.06
CA PRO A 402 -3.09 -9.10 -31.88
C PRO A 402 -1.98 -8.43 -32.68
N ILE A 403 -0.97 -9.21 -33.08
CA ILE A 403 -0.09 -8.80 -34.19
C ILE A 403 -0.94 -8.85 -35.46
N THR A 404 -1.16 -7.69 -36.07
CA THR A 404 -1.88 -7.62 -37.35
C THR A 404 -0.88 -7.40 -38.46
N ILE A 405 -0.88 -8.27 -39.47
CA ILE A 405 -0.11 -8.09 -40.70
C ILE A 405 -1.10 -7.86 -41.84
N SER A 406 -1.00 -6.70 -42.48
CA SER A 406 -1.79 -6.34 -43.66
C SER A 406 -0.86 -6.21 -44.86
N LEU A 407 -1.10 -6.99 -45.90
CA LEU A 407 -0.37 -6.86 -47.16
C LEU A 407 -1.04 -5.79 -48.04
N ILE A 408 -0.25 -4.88 -48.59
CA ILE A 408 -0.71 -3.74 -49.39
C ILE A 408 -0.03 -3.80 -50.76
N ASN A 409 -0.82 -3.70 -51.83
CA ASN A 409 -0.30 -3.56 -53.18
C ASN A 409 0.02 -2.10 -53.48
N ILE A 410 1.30 -1.78 -53.73
CA ILE A 410 1.76 -0.41 -53.95
C ILE A 410 1.88 -0.02 -55.44
N GLY A 411 1.60 -0.96 -56.35
CA GLY A 411 1.37 -0.71 -57.79
C GLY A 411 2.56 -0.33 -58.66
N GLN A 412 3.65 0.24 -58.11
CA GLN A 412 4.87 0.62 -58.87
C GLN A 412 6.12 0.71 -57.95
N SER A 413 7.32 0.54 -58.51
CA SER A 413 8.61 0.80 -57.83
C SER A 413 8.94 2.30 -57.79
N LYS A 414 8.28 3.08 -56.94
CA LYS A 414 8.72 4.46 -56.64
C LYS A 414 8.42 4.81 -55.19
N SER A 415 9.43 5.33 -54.47
CA SER A 415 9.21 6.10 -53.24
C SER A 415 8.50 7.40 -53.60
N ALA A 416 7.25 7.53 -53.19
CA ALA A 416 6.51 8.78 -53.27
C ALA A 416 5.87 9.04 -51.92
N ILE A 417 5.95 10.28 -51.44
CA ILE A 417 5.21 10.71 -50.24
C ILE A 417 3.73 10.55 -50.54
N LYS A 418 3.04 9.72 -49.76
CA LYS A 418 1.61 9.45 -49.89
C LYS A 418 0.90 9.79 -48.57
N THR A 419 -0.39 10.07 -48.66
CA THR A 419 -1.23 10.57 -47.56
C THR A 419 -1.15 9.68 -46.32
N ASN A 420 -0.98 10.31 -45.15
CA ASN A 420 -0.85 9.67 -43.84
C ASN A 420 -2.21 9.22 -43.26
N ASP A 421 -2.89 8.33 -43.97
CA ASP A 421 -4.18 7.78 -43.58
C ASP A 421 -4.30 6.33 -44.07
N LEU A 422 -4.25 5.38 -43.14
CA LEU A 422 -4.33 3.94 -43.43
C LEU A 422 -5.63 3.60 -44.18
N THR A 423 -6.72 4.31 -43.90
CA THR A 423 -8.02 4.08 -44.54
C THR A 423 -8.03 4.46 -46.02
N ALA A 424 -7.16 5.38 -46.44
CA ALA A 424 -6.98 5.76 -47.85
C ALA A 424 -6.40 4.63 -48.72
N TRP A 425 -5.86 3.57 -48.10
CA TRP A 425 -5.23 2.42 -48.77
C TRP A 425 -6.09 1.16 -48.78
N THR A 426 -7.27 1.20 -48.20
CA THR A 426 -8.18 0.03 -48.09
C THR A 426 -8.46 -0.66 -49.43
N SER A 427 -8.56 0.10 -50.52
CA SER A 427 -8.76 -0.43 -51.88
C SER A 427 -7.55 -1.17 -52.47
N GLN A 428 -6.38 -1.02 -51.84
CA GLN A 428 -5.11 -1.64 -52.26
C GLN A 428 -4.71 -2.81 -51.35
N TYR A 429 -5.50 -3.10 -50.32
CA TYR A 429 -5.26 -4.23 -49.44
C TYR A 429 -5.43 -5.55 -50.18
N ILE A 430 -4.51 -6.46 -49.90
CA ILE A 430 -4.58 -7.82 -50.38
C ILE A 430 -5.31 -8.61 -49.29
N SER A 431 -6.51 -9.09 -49.62
CA SER A 431 -7.30 -9.92 -48.71
C SER A 431 -6.85 -11.37 -48.83
N PRO A 432 -6.64 -12.10 -47.72
CA PRO A 432 -6.40 -13.54 -47.75
C PRO A 432 -7.55 -14.29 -48.40
N ASP A 433 -7.25 -15.29 -49.22
CA ASP A 433 -8.26 -16.16 -49.85
C ASP A 433 -8.53 -17.42 -49.02
N ALA A 434 -7.60 -17.83 -48.14
CA ALA A 434 -7.76 -18.93 -47.18
C ALA A 434 -6.71 -18.88 -46.05
N GLY A 435 -6.94 -19.64 -44.97
CA GLY A 435 -6.04 -19.78 -43.81
C GLY A 435 -6.56 -19.06 -42.54
N PRO A 436 -6.12 -19.48 -41.34
CA PRO A 436 -6.48 -18.77 -40.11
C PRO A 436 -5.81 -17.38 -40.10
N THR A 437 -6.45 -16.41 -39.47
CA THR A 437 -5.79 -15.13 -39.20
C THR A 437 -4.56 -15.39 -38.31
N LEU A 438 -3.43 -14.74 -38.60
CA LEU A 438 -2.18 -14.88 -37.83
C LEU A 438 -2.34 -14.87 -36.30
N PRO A 439 -3.24 -14.05 -35.71
CA PRO A 439 -3.42 -14.02 -34.25
C PRO A 439 -4.07 -15.25 -33.64
N LEU A 440 -4.72 -16.08 -34.45
CA LEU A 440 -5.45 -17.29 -34.02
C LEU A 440 -4.75 -18.57 -34.48
N SER A 441 -3.61 -18.46 -35.16
CA SER A 441 -2.86 -19.62 -35.64
C SER A 441 -2.11 -20.30 -34.49
N THR A 442 -2.35 -21.59 -34.31
CA THR A 442 -1.57 -22.48 -33.42
C THR A 442 -0.38 -23.12 -34.13
N GLU A 443 -0.22 -22.88 -35.43
CA GLU A 443 0.86 -23.43 -36.24
C GLU A 443 2.21 -22.80 -35.89
N SER A 444 3.28 -23.60 -35.89
CA SER A 444 4.65 -23.11 -35.76
C SER A 444 5.04 -22.15 -36.89
N ASN A 445 4.41 -22.28 -38.07
CA ASN A 445 4.60 -21.44 -39.25
C ASN A 445 3.23 -21.15 -39.90
N PRO A 446 2.47 -20.16 -39.40
CA PRO A 446 1.20 -19.78 -39.99
C PRO A 446 1.37 -19.45 -41.48
N THR A 447 0.65 -20.17 -42.34
CA THR A 447 0.62 -19.90 -43.78
C THR A 447 -0.69 -19.21 -44.12
N ILE A 448 -0.61 -18.02 -44.70
CA ILE A 448 -1.77 -17.29 -45.24
C ILE A 448 -1.73 -17.43 -46.76
N TYR A 449 -2.85 -17.83 -47.37
CA TYR A 449 -2.96 -17.99 -48.82
C TYR A 449 -3.55 -16.75 -49.47
N TYR A 450 -2.96 -16.35 -50.59
CA TYR A 450 -3.45 -15.32 -51.48
C TYR A 450 -3.42 -15.92 -52.90
N SER A 451 -4.56 -16.39 -53.37
CA SER A 451 -4.74 -16.88 -54.74
C SER A 451 -4.62 -15.73 -55.74
N GLU A 452 -3.99 -16.01 -56.86
CA GLU A 452 -3.78 -14.98 -57.87
C GLU A 452 -5.09 -14.65 -58.58
N ASN A 453 -5.60 -13.42 -58.43
CA ASN A 453 -6.65 -12.94 -59.33
C ASN A 453 -6.06 -12.80 -60.75
N PRO A 454 -6.59 -13.47 -61.79
CA PRO A 454 -5.93 -13.70 -63.08
C PRO A 454 -5.52 -12.47 -63.90
N ASN A 455 -5.96 -11.26 -63.54
CA ASN A 455 -5.79 -10.04 -64.35
C ASN A 455 -4.73 -9.06 -63.82
N LYS A 456 -3.72 -9.50 -63.06
CA LYS A 456 -2.64 -8.62 -62.54
C LYS A 456 -1.29 -8.90 -63.21
N THR A 457 -0.98 -8.15 -64.29
CA THR A 457 0.29 -8.19 -65.05
C THR A 457 1.48 -7.67 -64.23
N ALA A 458 2.67 -8.27 -64.45
CA ALA A 458 3.95 -7.91 -63.80
C ALA A 458 4.54 -6.59 -64.32
N PRO A 459 5.42 -5.89 -63.54
CA PRO A 459 5.92 -6.24 -62.20
C PRO A 459 4.96 -5.84 -61.07
N ARG A 460 4.94 -6.67 -60.01
CA ARG A 460 4.08 -6.47 -58.82
C ARG A 460 4.92 -5.90 -57.67
N PHE A 461 4.36 -4.93 -56.96
CA PHE A 461 5.02 -4.28 -55.84
C PHE A 461 4.12 -4.38 -54.62
N TRP A 462 4.60 -5.04 -53.56
CA TRP A 462 3.86 -5.24 -52.32
C TRP A 462 4.66 -4.74 -51.13
N THR A 463 3.95 -4.41 -50.06
CA THR A 463 4.53 -4.10 -48.75
C THR A 463 3.65 -4.71 -47.66
N ALA A 464 4.21 -4.93 -46.47
CA ALA A 464 3.49 -5.36 -45.29
C ALA A 464 3.38 -4.18 -44.33
N PHE A 465 2.17 -3.90 -43.85
CA PHE A 465 1.95 -3.08 -42.69
C PHE A 465 1.79 -4.00 -41.49
N VAL A 466 2.65 -3.85 -40.49
CA VAL A 466 2.60 -4.66 -39.27
C VAL A 466 2.21 -3.77 -38.11
N GLU A 467 1.03 -4.02 -37.54
CA GLU A 467 0.64 -3.44 -36.28
C GLU A 467 0.96 -4.42 -35.17
N THR A 468 1.93 -4.07 -34.33
CA THR A 468 2.21 -4.79 -33.09
C THR A 468 1.89 -3.89 -31.90
N CYS A 469 1.46 -4.53 -30.84
CA CYS A 469 1.50 -3.90 -29.53
C CYS A 469 2.95 -3.65 -29.12
N ALA A 470 3.23 -2.47 -28.56
CA ALA A 470 4.48 -2.15 -27.87
C ALA A 470 5.80 -2.17 -28.69
N LEU A 471 5.79 -1.80 -29.98
CA LEU A 471 7.06 -1.43 -30.60
C LEU A 471 7.49 -0.05 -30.07
N GLY A 472 8.46 -0.02 -29.16
CA GLY A 472 9.05 1.23 -28.69
C GLY A 472 9.77 1.98 -29.81
N THR A 473 10.21 3.21 -29.56
CA THR A 473 10.87 4.08 -30.57
C THR A 473 12.20 3.54 -31.08
N ASP A 474 12.83 2.63 -30.32
CA ASP A 474 14.17 2.11 -30.57
C ASP A 474 14.16 0.62 -31.00
N GLY A 475 12.98 0.02 -31.13
CA GLY A 475 12.81 -1.38 -31.53
C GLY A 475 12.72 -1.55 -33.05
N SER A 476 13.13 -2.72 -33.55
CA SER A 476 12.84 -3.17 -34.91
C SER A 476 12.09 -4.51 -34.88
N LEU A 477 11.22 -4.73 -35.87
CA LEU A 477 10.64 -6.05 -36.14
C LEU A 477 11.42 -6.69 -37.29
N THR A 478 11.78 -7.95 -37.10
CA THR A 478 12.32 -8.80 -38.16
C THR A 478 11.40 -9.99 -38.31
N PHE A 479 10.98 -10.26 -39.54
CA PHE A 479 10.17 -11.42 -39.88
C PHE A 479 10.67 -12.01 -41.19
N ASP A 480 10.82 -13.33 -41.24
CA ASP A 480 11.15 -14.04 -42.47
C ASP A 480 9.86 -14.25 -43.27
N MET A 481 9.70 -13.51 -44.37
CA MET A 481 8.61 -13.80 -45.31
C MET A 481 9.07 -14.88 -46.27
N LEU A 482 8.45 -16.06 -46.16
CA LEU A 482 8.54 -17.13 -47.14
C LEU A 482 7.30 -17.06 -48.03
N THR A 483 7.48 -16.81 -49.32
CA THR A 483 6.40 -16.97 -50.29
C THR A 483 6.65 -18.23 -51.11
N VAL A 484 5.60 -19.00 -51.34
CA VAL A 484 5.62 -20.16 -52.22
C VAL A 484 4.70 -19.83 -53.39
N SER A 485 5.25 -19.74 -54.59
CA SER A 485 4.41 -19.58 -55.79
C SER A 485 3.51 -20.80 -55.97
N GLU A 486 2.42 -20.68 -56.73
CA GLU A 486 1.54 -21.81 -57.06
C GLU A 486 2.28 -22.98 -57.75
N THR A 487 3.48 -22.71 -58.28
CA THR A 487 4.40 -23.70 -58.87
C THR A 487 5.31 -24.42 -57.83
N GLY A 488 5.10 -24.19 -56.53
CA GLY A 488 5.77 -24.90 -55.44
C GLY A 488 7.21 -24.46 -55.14
N THR A 489 7.71 -23.41 -55.78
CA THR A 489 9.07 -22.91 -55.52
C THR A 489 9.05 -21.97 -54.32
N VAL A 490 9.75 -22.37 -53.26
CA VAL A 490 9.91 -21.56 -52.05
C VAL A 490 10.91 -20.44 -52.32
N ARG A 491 10.50 -19.19 -52.04
CA ARG A 491 11.38 -18.02 -52.07
C ARG A 491 11.43 -17.40 -50.66
N SER A 492 12.65 -17.26 -50.15
CA SER A 492 12.92 -16.62 -48.86
C SER A 492 13.35 -15.18 -49.06
N TYR A 493 12.76 -14.28 -48.29
CA TYR A 493 13.14 -12.88 -48.27
C TYR A 493 13.60 -12.52 -46.85
N ASN A 494 14.90 -12.27 -46.69
CA ASN A 494 15.51 -11.96 -45.39
C ASN A 494 15.70 -10.44 -45.28
N THR A 495 15.16 -9.82 -44.23
CA THR A 495 15.19 -8.35 -44.07
C THR A 495 16.13 -7.96 -42.93
N HIS A 496 17.42 -7.82 -43.21
CA HIS A 496 18.40 -7.27 -42.27
C HIS A 496 19.28 -6.24 -43.00
N GLU A 497 18.99 -4.94 -42.85
CA GLU A 497 19.87 -3.87 -43.36
C GLU A 497 20.13 -2.78 -42.32
N ASN A 498 21.40 -2.36 -42.26
CA ASN A 498 22.06 -1.78 -41.11
C ASN A 498 22.29 -0.26 -41.20
N ASN A 499 21.45 0.47 -41.96
CA ASN A 499 21.44 1.93 -41.95
C ASN A 499 20.10 2.46 -42.45
N ALA A 500 19.51 3.39 -41.70
CA ALA A 500 18.18 3.88 -41.94
C ALA A 500 18.12 4.93 -43.08
N PRO A 501 16.95 5.17 -43.70
CA PRO A 501 15.67 4.59 -43.24
C PRO A 501 14.74 4.16 -44.41
N TYR A 502 13.81 3.21 -44.37
CA TYR A 502 13.05 2.48 -43.35
C TYR A 502 12.58 1.15 -43.98
N PHE A 503 12.64 0.03 -43.25
CA PHE A 503 11.85 -1.17 -43.59
C PHE A 503 10.41 -1.03 -43.06
N MET A 504 9.52 -1.79 -43.67
CA MET A 504 8.07 -1.92 -43.48
C MET A 504 7.56 -1.66 -42.05
N PHE A 505 6.49 -0.86 -41.96
CA PHE A 505 6.05 -0.21 -40.73
C PHE A 505 5.84 -1.10 -39.54
N ALA A 506 6.39 -0.62 -38.43
CA ALA A 506 5.81 -0.75 -37.12
C ALA A 506 5.48 0.66 -36.60
N ASN A 507 4.45 0.77 -35.77
CA ASN A 507 3.91 2.03 -35.27
C ASN A 507 4.94 2.78 -34.40
N ARG A 508 5.77 3.64 -35.01
CA ARG A 508 6.59 4.65 -34.34
C ARG A 508 5.75 5.92 -34.24
N ASP A 509 5.57 6.45 -33.03
CA ASP A 509 4.72 7.61 -32.73
C ASP A 509 4.71 8.67 -33.84
N GLY A 510 3.60 8.71 -34.58
CA GLY A 510 3.31 9.74 -35.58
C GLY A 510 4.19 9.68 -36.83
N PHE A 511 3.52 9.41 -37.96
CA PHE A 511 3.97 9.60 -39.35
C PHE A 511 4.83 8.48 -39.93
N THR A 512 4.18 7.75 -40.83
CA THR A 512 4.67 6.54 -41.48
C THR A 512 4.62 6.74 -43.00
N GLU A 513 5.73 7.20 -43.60
CA GLU A 513 5.92 7.33 -45.06
C GLU A 513 6.11 5.96 -45.73
N LEU A 514 5.26 5.60 -46.69
CA LEU A 514 5.32 4.33 -47.43
C LEU A 514 6.52 4.35 -48.40
N TYR A 515 7.67 3.83 -47.97
CA TYR A 515 8.83 3.64 -48.84
C TYR A 515 8.69 2.33 -49.63
N ALA A 516 8.79 2.42 -50.96
CA ALA A 516 9.06 1.26 -51.81
C ALA A 516 10.57 1.01 -51.79
N GLN A 517 11.01 -0.25 -51.71
CA GLN A 517 12.44 -0.59 -51.81
C GLN A 517 13.03 0.03 -53.08
N ASN A 518 13.94 0.98 -52.90
CA ASN A 518 14.50 1.77 -53.99
C ASN A 518 15.91 1.27 -54.30
N HIS A 519 16.02 0.06 -54.83
CA HIS A 519 17.22 -0.35 -55.55
C HIS A 519 16.89 -1.42 -56.60
N PRO A 520 17.24 -1.24 -57.90
CA PRO A 520 17.07 -2.25 -58.95
C PRO A 520 18.02 -3.46 -58.81
N ALA A 521 18.60 -3.68 -57.63
CA ALA A 521 19.37 -4.86 -57.23
C ALA A 521 18.83 -5.52 -55.94
N TYR A 522 17.98 -4.83 -55.17
CA TYR A 522 17.57 -5.23 -53.82
C TYR A 522 16.07 -4.97 -53.52
N GLY A 523 15.30 -4.53 -54.51
CA GLY A 523 13.83 -4.53 -54.48
C GLY A 523 13.24 -5.88 -54.85
N PHE A 524 12.03 -6.21 -54.40
CA PHE A 524 11.28 -7.35 -54.92
C PHE A 524 10.92 -7.15 -56.40
N TYR A 525 11.67 -7.74 -57.32
CA TYR A 525 11.26 -7.88 -58.71
C TYR A 525 11.62 -9.27 -59.23
N GLN A 526 10.72 -9.85 -60.04
CA GLN A 526 11.02 -10.99 -60.89
C GLN A 526 11.47 -10.43 -62.23
N LEU A 527 12.73 -10.66 -62.59
CA LEU A 527 13.19 -10.51 -63.96
C LEU A 527 12.62 -11.68 -64.77
N ASP A 528 12.13 -11.41 -65.97
CA ASP A 528 11.73 -12.48 -66.89
C ASP A 528 12.97 -13.27 -67.36
N ASP A 529 12.77 -14.37 -68.09
CA ASP A 529 13.85 -15.25 -68.57
C ASP A 529 14.84 -14.57 -69.54
N LYS A 530 14.77 -13.25 -69.72
CA LYS A 530 15.71 -12.45 -70.52
C LYS A 530 16.50 -11.41 -69.74
N GLY A 531 16.30 -11.32 -68.42
CA GLY A 531 17.15 -10.55 -67.52
C GLY A 531 16.66 -9.15 -67.22
#